data_AF-A0A349B9A4-F1
#
_entry.id   AF-A0A349B9A4-F1
#
_cell.length_a   1.000
_cell.length_b   1.000
_cell.length_c   1.000
_cell.angle_alpha   90.00
_cell.angle_beta   90.00
_cell.angle_gamma   90.00
#
_symmetry.space_group_name_H-M   'P 1'
#
loop_
_entity.id
_entity.type
_entity.pdbx_description
1 polymer ?
#
loop_
_entity_poly.entity_id
_entity_poly.type
_entity_poly.pdbx_seq_one_letter_code
_entity_poly.pdbx_strand_id
1 'polypeptide(L)'
;MPSHEPDAPPPARPPSADHEAGADVPTADPADPAGGGRRHGLRRAWPWLRWPVYGFAALVVVVLGLGAWLWTTTELPPTPSVAASAVLVDHTGEELAVLAQEGLRLEVDLDEVAPVAVDALIAAEDRRFYDH
;
A
#
# COMPACT_ATOMS: atom_id res chain seq x y z
N MET A 1 50.80 39.36 22.58
CA MET A 1 51.37 38.56 21.48
C MET A 1 50.24 38.02 20.63
N PRO A 2 49.79 38.80 19.64
CA PRO A 2 49.59 38.27 18.29
C PRO A 2 50.12 39.19 17.18
N SER A 3 50.95 38.60 16.32
CA SER A 3 51.08 38.71 14.85
C SER A 3 51.03 40.08 14.12
N HIS A 4 52.16 40.43 13.48
CA HIS A 4 52.28 41.12 12.16
C HIS A 4 51.33 40.49 11.11
N GLU A 5 50.89 41.07 9.98
CA GLU A 5 50.99 42.35 9.23
C GLU A 5 50.04 42.14 8.02
N PRO A 6 49.44 43.18 7.42
CA PRO A 6 49.74 43.36 5.99
C PRO A 6 49.83 44.82 5.51
N ASP A 7 50.74 45.00 4.55
CA ASP A 7 51.04 46.17 3.74
C ASP A 7 49.99 46.41 2.62
N ALA A 8 49.56 47.66 2.42
CA ALA A 8 48.96 48.19 1.19
C ALA A 8 48.74 49.73 1.26
N PRO A 9 49.33 50.55 0.37
CA PRO A 9 48.85 51.89 0.00
C PRO A 9 48.17 51.86 -1.40
N PRO A 10 47.54 52.93 -1.96
CA PRO A 10 47.26 54.31 -1.53
C PRO A 10 45.75 54.73 -1.67
N PRO A 11 45.36 56.00 -1.41
CA PRO A 11 43.94 56.42 -1.40
C PRO A 11 43.39 57.02 -2.73
N ALA A 12 42.05 57.02 -2.78
CA ALA A 12 41.10 57.97 -3.40
C ALA A 12 40.88 58.05 -4.93
N ARG A 13 39.61 57.86 -5.32
CA ARG A 13 38.91 58.69 -6.32
C ARG A 13 37.53 59.07 -5.76
N PRO A 14 37.15 60.35 -5.71
CA PRO A 14 35.76 60.74 -5.50
C PRO A 14 34.95 60.50 -6.79
N PRO A 15 33.66 60.12 -6.71
CA PRO A 15 32.77 60.17 -7.86
C PRO A 15 32.43 61.63 -8.17
N SER A 16 32.71 62.04 -9.42
CA SER A 16 32.23 63.28 -10.01
C SER A 16 30.70 63.27 -10.01
N ALA A 17 30.11 64.30 -9.43
CA ALA A 17 28.69 64.56 -9.41
C ALA A 17 28.33 65.49 -10.57
N ASP A 18 27.71 64.94 -11.61
CA ASP A 18 26.96 65.70 -12.62
C ASP A 18 25.49 65.24 -12.47
N HIS A 19 24.68 65.95 -11.67
CA HIS A 19 23.71 66.94 -12.14
C HIS A 19 23.12 66.65 -13.53
N GLU A 20 21.96 66.00 -13.58
CA GLU A 20 20.82 66.51 -14.37
C GLU A 20 19.51 66.20 -13.66
N ALA A 21 18.89 67.27 -13.15
CA ALA A 21 17.50 67.31 -12.76
C ALA A 21 16.65 67.39 -14.04
N GLY A 22 15.96 66.31 -14.37
CA GLY A 22 14.94 66.26 -15.41
C GLY A 22 13.72 65.56 -14.85
N ALA A 23 12.73 66.36 -14.46
CA ALA A 23 11.42 65.87 -14.06
C ALA A 23 10.70 65.32 -15.29
N ASP A 24 10.46 64.01 -15.31
CA ASP A 24 9.39 63.41 -16.10
C ASP A 24 8.73 62.33 -15.26
N VAL A 25 7.45 62.52 -15.01
CA VAL A 25 6.55 61.57 -14.36
C VAL A 25 5.90 60.73 -15.45
N PRO A 26 6.14 59.41 -15.53
CA PRO A 26 5.26 58.51 -16.23
C PRO A 26 4.28 57.91 -15.21
N THR A 27 3.05 58.40 -15.30
CA THR A 27 1.77 57.73 -15.03
C THR A 27 1.85 56.27 -14.56
N ALA A 28 1.27 56.01 -13.38
CA ALA A 28 0.93 54.67 -12.94
C ALA A 28 -0.01 54.00 -13.95
N ASP A 29 0.45 52.91 -14.57
CA ASP A 29 -0.37 52.04 -15.41
C ASP A 29 -1.07 50.98 -14.51
N PRO A 30 -2.36 50.66 -14.74
CA PRO A 30 -3.17 49.91 -13.80
C PRO A 30 -2.98 48.41 -13.98
N ALA A 31 -3.01 47.69 -12.84
CA ALA A 31 -3.42 46.30 -12.72
C ALA A 31 -2.95 45.34 -13.85
N ASP A 32 -1.76 44.76 -13.66
CA ASP A 32 -1.31 43.59 -14.42
C ASP A 32 -2.30 42.42 -14.20
N PRO A 33 -3.04 41.96 -15.23
CA PRO A 33 -4.00 40.90 -15.06
C PRO A 33 -3.32 39.53 -15.21
N ALA A 34 -3.70 38.66 -14.27
CA ALA A 34 -3.90 37.24 -14.51
C ALA A 34 -2.64 36.35 -14.65
N GLY A 35 -2.49 35.51 -13.63
CA GLY A 35 -1.75 34.25 -13.73
C GLY A 35 -2.16 33.40 -14.93
N GLY A 36 -1.22 33.17 -15.84
CA GLY A 36 -1.44 32.40 -17.07
C GLY A 36 -0.28 31.47 -17.44
N GLY A 37 0.62 31.12 -16.52
CA GLY A 37 1.87 30.42 -16.87
C GLY A 37 1.88 28.89 -16.74
N ARG A 38 0.86 28.25 -16.16
CA ARG A 38 0.97 26.84 -15.71
C ARG A 38 0.44 25.76 -16.67
N ARG A 39 0.04 26.11 -17.90
CA ARG A 39 -0.60 25.14 -18.83
C ARG A 39 0.21 24.82 -20.09
N HIS A 40 1.29 25.54 -20.38
CA HIS A 40 2.08 25.34 -21.61
C HIS A 40 3.26 24.34 -21.47
N GLY A 41 3.70 24.00 -20.25
CA GLY A 41 4.83 23.08 -20.03
C GLY A 41 4.48 21.59 -20.21
N LEU A 42 3.23 21.20 -19.97
CA LEU A 42 2.81 19.79 -20.00
C LEU A 42 2.77 19.18 -21.41
N ARG A 43 2.53 20.01 -22.44
CA ARG A 43 2.42 19.54 -23.84
C ARG A 43 3.77 19.13 -24.44
N ARG A 44 4.88 19.71 -23.96
CA ARG A 44 6.23 19.43 -24.47
C ARG A 44 6.86 18.18 -23.84
N ALA A 45 6.43 17.80 -22.64
CA ALA A 45 6.88 16.58 -21.95
C ALA A 45 6.04 15.34 -22.28
N TRP A 46 4.83 15.50 -22.86
CA TRP A 46 3.97 14.40 -23.33
C TRP A 46 4.68 13.32 -24.17
N PRO A 47 5.55 13.65 -25.14
CA PRO A 47 6.28 12.63 -25.90
C PRO A 47 7.25 11.78 -25.05
N TRP A 48 7.69 12.29 -23.91
CA TRP A 48 8.61 11.59 -23.00
C TRP A 48 7.86 10.90 -21.85
N LEU A 49 6.71 11.44 -21.44
CA LEU A 49 5.86 10.85 -20.41
C LEU A 49 5.05 9.63 -20.90
N ARG A 50 4.90 9.45 -22.22
CA ARG A 50 4.23 8.27 -22.79
C ARG A 50 4.98 6.97 -22.52
N TRP A 51 6.31 7.01 -22.50
CA TRP A 51 7.16 5.83 -22.35
C TRP A 51 7.02 5.15 -20.97
N PRO A 52 7.09 5.87 -19.83
CA PRO A 52 6.83 5.26 -18.53
C PRO A 52 5.38 4.77 -18.40
N VAL A 53 4.41 5.45 -19.02
CA VAL A 53 3.00 5.01 -19.02
C VAL A 53 2.83 3.70 -19.78
N TYR A 54 3.42 3.55 -20.96
CA TYR A 54 3.39 2.29 -21.70
C TYR A 54 4.15 1.18 -20.99
N GLY A 55 5.31 1.50 -20.38
CA GLY A 55 6.07 0.54 -19.59
C GLY A 55 5.27 0.02 -18.38
N PHE A 56 4.59 0.92 -17.66
CA PHE A 56 3.72 0.56 -16.56
C PHE A 56 2.51 -0.27 -17.04
N ALA A 57 1.86 0.15 -18.12
CA ALA A 57 0.75 -0.59 -18.70
C ALA A 57 1.17 -2.01 -19.14
N ALA A 58 2.33 -2.15 -19.78
CA ALA A 58 2.88 -3.45 -20.16
C ALA A 58 3.18 -4.32 -18.93
N LEU A 59 3.76 -3.74 -17.88
CA LEU A 59 4.01 -4.45 -16.62
C LEU A 59 2.70 -4.97 -16.00
N VAL A 60 1.65 -4.14 -15.96
CA VAL A 60 0.34 -4.54 -15.45
C VAL A 60 -0.23 -5.70 -16.28
N VAL A 61 -0.15 -5.64 -17.60
CA VAL A 61 -0.60 -6.73 -18.48
C VAL A 61 0.18 -8.02 -18.22
N VAL A 62 1.50 -7.94 -18.03
CA VAL A 62 2.33 -9.11 -17.71
C VAL A 62 1.95 -9.71 -16.35
N VAL A 63 1.78 -8.89 -15.31
CA VAL A 63 1.42 -9.36 -13.98
C VAL A 63 0.03 -10.02 -13.98
N LEU A 64 -0.95 -9.40 -14.62
CA LEU A 64 -2.30 -9.96 -14.74
C LEU A 64 -2.31 -11.24 -15.57
N GLY A 65 -1.56 -11.27 -16.68
CA GLY A 65 -1.43 -12.46 -17.52
C GLY A 65 -0.77 -13.62 -16.78
N LEU A 66 0.31 -13.35 -16.05
CA LEU A 66 0.99 -14.36 -15.24
C LEU A 66 0.10 -14.84 -14.09
N GLY A 67 -0.59 -13.92 -13.40
CA GLY A 67 -1.54 -14.26 -12.35
C GLY A 67 -2.70 -15.12 -12.84
N ALA A 68 -3.28 -14.78 -14.00
CA ALA A 68 -4.33 -15.58 -14.64
C ALA A 68 -3.80 -16.96 -15.07
N TRP A 69 -2.59 -17.02 -15.63
CA TRP A 69 -1.96 -18.29 -15.99
C TRP A 69 -1.78 -19.18 -14.75
N LEU A 70 -1.17 -18.67 -13.68
CA LEU A 70 -1.02 -19.40 -12.41
C LEU A 70 -2.38 -19.85 -11.86
N TRP A 71 -3.38 -18.97 -11.86
CA TRP A 71 -4.73 -19.30 -11.38
C TRP A 71 -5.32 -20.50 -12.12
N THR A 72 -5.07 -20.62 -13.43
CA THR A 72 -5.63 -21.71 -14.25
C THR A 72 -4.80 -22.98 -14.23
N THR A 73 -3.49 -22.90 -14.00
CA THR A 73 -2.59 -24.06 -14.07
C THR A 73 -2.22 -24.64 -12.72
N THR A 74 -2.49 -23.91 -11.63
CA THR A 74 -2.10 -24.34 -10.29
C THR A 74 -3.30 -24.99 -9.62
N GLU A 75 -3.21 -26.28 -9.36
CA GLU A 75 -4.13 -26.94 -8.45
C GLU A 75 -3.80 -26.45 -7.04
N LEU A 76 -4.66 -25.60 -6.49
CA LEU A 76 -4.55 -25.25 -5.08
C LEU A 76 -4.87 -26.51 -4.27
N PRO A 77 -4.07 -26.83 -3.23
CA PRO A 77 -4.49 -27.86 -2.30
C PRO A 77 -5.88 -27.49 -1.76
N PRO A 78 -6.76 -28.48 -1.54
CA PRO A 78 -8.06 -28.22 -0.95
C PRO A 78 -7.83 -27.41 0.33
N THR A 79 -8.56 -26.30 0.48
CA THR A 79 -8.53 -25.53 1.72
C THR A 79 -8.74 -26.52 2.86
N PRO A 80 -7.81 -26.62 3.82
CA PRO A 80 -8.04 -27.49 4.97
C PRO A 80 -9.37 -27.04 5.56
N SER A 81 -10.29 -27.98 5.75
CA SER A 81 -11.49 -27.64 6.49
C SER A 81 -10.99 -27.06 7.81
N VAL A 82 -11.49 -25.89 8.20
CA VAL A 82 -11.07 -25.15 9.40
C VAL A 82 -11.37 -25.95 10.69
N ALA A 83 -11.80 -27.20 10.56
CA ALA A 83 -12.24 -28.10 11.61
C ALA A 83 -11.64 -29.52 11.53
N ALA A 84 -10.70 -29.84 10.62
CA ALA A 84 -10.12 -31.19 10.58
C ALA A 84 -8.85 -31.30 11.44
N SER A 85 -8.89 -32.16 12.46
CA SER A 85 -7.70 -32.69 13.10
C SER A 85 -6.97 -33.64 12.15
N ALA A 86 -5.64 -33.56 12.06
CA ALA A 86 -4.84 -34.49 11.26
C ALA A 86 -4.39 -35.67 12.14
N VAL A 87 -4.63 -36.90 11.71
CA VAL A 87 -4.13 -38.11 12.40
C VAL A 87 -2.81 -38.54 11.76
N LEU A 88 -1.74 -38.60 12.56
CA LEU A 88 -0.49 -39.23 12.16
C LEU A 88 -0.62 -40.73 12.36
N VAL A 89 -0.37 -41.48 11.29
CA VAL A 89 -0.33 -42.93 11.30
C VAL A 89 1.08 -43.42 10.99
N ASP A 90 1.42 -44.58 11.52
CA ASP A 90 2.67 -45.27 11.25
C ASP A 90 2.61 -46.03 9.90
N HIS A 91 3.71 -46.73 9.55
CA HIS A 91 3.77 -47.52 8.31
C HIS A 91 2.82 -48.73 8.27
N THR A 92 2.31 -49.17 9.42
CA THR A 92 1.32 -50.25 9.55
C THR A 92 -0.12 -49.73 9.61
N GLY A 93 -0.31 -48.41 9.71
CA GLY A 93 -1.61 -47.75 9.85
C GLY A 93 -2.04 -47.53 11.32
N GLU A 94 -1.16 -47.77 12.29
CA GLU A 94 -1.43 -47.51 13.71
C GLU A 94 -1.34 -46.00 14.02
N GLU A 95 -2.29 -45.48 14.79
CA GLU A 95 -2.35 -44.06 15.15
C GLU A 95 -1.24 -43.68 16.14
N LEU A 96 -0.42 -42.70 15.78
CA LEU A 96 0.67 -42.18 16.61
C LEU A 96 0.29 -40.92 17.37
N ALA A 97 -0.44 -40.00 16.71
CA ALA A 97 -0.86 -38.74 17.30
C ALA A 97 -2.00 -38.08 16.52
N VAL A 98 -2.85 -37.35 17.22
CA VAL A 98 -3.85 -36.44 16.62
C VAL A 98 -3.34 -35.01 16.76
N LEU A 99 -3.11 -34.33 15.63
CA LEU A 99 -2.74 -32.91 15.59
C LEU A 99 -4.00 -32.05 15.46
N ALA A 100 -4.24 -31.22 16.46
CA ALA A 100 -5.25 -30.18 16.41
C ALA A 100 -4.65 -28.86 16.89
N GLN A 101 -4.62 -27.84 16.03
CA GLN A 101 -4.03 -26.53 16.34
C GLN A 101 -4.82 -25.78 17.42
N GLU A 102 -6.16 -25.92 17.44
CA GLU A 102 -7.05 -25.20 18.37
C GLU A 102 -7.79 -26.11 19.38
N GLY A 103 -7.20 -27.25 19.74
CA GLY A 103 -7.76 -28.21 20.70
C GLY A 103 -8.50 -29.39 20.06
N LEU A 104 -8.72 -30.46 20.83
CA LEU A 104 -9.39 -31.67 20.34
C LEU A 104 -10.84 -31.38 19.96
N ARG A 105 -11.12 -31.44 18.65
CA ARG A 105 -12.46 -31.52 18.10
C ARG A 105 -12.60 -32.91 17.50
N LEU A 106 -13.51 -33.68 18.07
CA LEU A 106 -13.85 -35.02 17.60
C LEU A 106 -15.18 -34.89 16.88
N GLU A 107 -15.22 -35.34 15.63
CA GLU A 107 -16.48 -35.57 14.93
C GLU A 107 -17.13 -36.81 15.54
N VAL A 108 -18.42 -36.69 15.86
CA VAL A 108 -19.20 -37.72 16.54
C VAL A 108 -20.58 -37.70 15.90
N ASP A 109 -21.04 -38.86 15.43
CA ASP A 109 -22.38 -38.96 14.87
C ASP A 109 -23.44 -38.79 15.96
N LEU A 110 -24.63 -38.28 15.62
CA LEU A 110 -25.65 -37.96 16.63
C LEU A 110 -26.13 -39.20 17.40
N ASP A 111 -26.09 -40.38 16.79
CA ASP A 111 -26.43 -41.67 17.42
C ASP A 111 -25.35 -42.17 18.41
N GLU A 112 -24.13 -41.64 18.34
CA GLU A 112 -23.07 -41.91 19.31
C GLU A 112 -23.17 -41.00 20.55
N VAL A 113 -23.96 -39.92 20.48
CA VAL A 113 -24.16 -39.00 21.61
C VAL A 113 -25.20 -39.56 22.57
N ALA A 114 -24.86 -39.62 23.86
CA ALA A 114 -25.78 -40.09 24.89
C ALA A 114 -27.10 -39.27 24.89
N PRO A 115 -28.29 -39.90 24.88
CA PRO A 115 -29.57 -39.19 24.79
C PRO A 115 -29.74 -38.09 25.85
N VAL A 116 -29.27 -38.35 27.08
CA VAL A 116 -29.31 -37.38 28.18
C VAL A 116 -28.52 -36.10 27.90
N ALA A 117 -27.44 -36.17 27.12
CA ALA A 117 -26.64 -34.99 26.76
C ALA A 117 -27.39 -34.13 25.73
N VAL A 118 -28.05 -34.79 24.76
CA VAL A 118 -28.92 -34.11 23.78
C VAL A 118 -30.10 -33.44 24.50
N ASP A 119 -30.79 -34.17 25.38
CA ASP A 119 -31.91 -33.64 26.16
C ASP A 119 -31.49 -32.46 27.04
N ALA A 120 -30.33 -32.53 27.69
CA ALA A 120 -29.80 -31.45 28.51
C ALA A 120 -29.49 -30.20 27.69
N LEU A 121 -28.88 -30.37 26.51
CA LEU A 121 -28.58 -29.27 25.59
C LEU A 121 -29.86 -28.58 25.10
N ILE A 122 -30.84 -29.36 24.62
CA ILE A 122 -32.14 -28.85 24.18
C ILE A 122 -32.86 -28.16 25.35
N ALA A 123 -32.82 -28.74 26.55
CA ALA A 123 -33.45 -28.13 27.73
C ALA A 123 -32.83 -26.78 28.14
N ALA A 124 -31.52 -26.63 27.93
CA ALA A 124 -30.73 -25.45 28.30
C ALA A 124 -30.81 -24.32 27.24
N GLU A 125 -30.71 -24.67 25.96
CA GLU A 125 -30.60 -23.69 24.86
C GLU A 125 -31.96 -23.40 24.22
N ASP A 126 -32.68 -24.42 23.75
CA ASP A 126 -33.98 -24.27 23.09
C ASP A 126 -34.91 -25.47 23.28
N ARG A 127 -35.85 -25.33 24.22
CA ARG A 127 -36.81 -26.39 24.57
C ARG A 127 -37.80 -26.72 23.46
N ARG A 128 -37.96 -25.85 22.45
CA ARG A 128 -38.92 -26.03 21.35
C ARG A 128 -38.22 -26.30 20.03
N PHE A 129 -36.97 -26.74 20.07
CA PHE A 129 -36.15 -27.02 18.90
C PHE A 129 -36.85 -27.89 17.84
N TYR A 130 -37.69 -28.84 18.27
CA TYR A 130 -38.43 -29.74 17.37
C TYR A 130 -39.82 -29.23 16.92
N ASP A 131 -40.32 -28.12 17.46
CA ASP A 131 -41.66 -27.58 17.19
C ASP A 131 -41.65 -26.51 16.07
N HIS A 132 -40.63 -26.50 15.21
CA HIS A 132 -40.39 -25.46 14.19
C HIS A 132 -40.65 -25.95 12.77
#